data_AF-A0A938GFI7-F1
#
_entry.id   AF-A0A938GFI7-F1
#
_cell.length_a   1.000
_cell.length_b   1.000
_cell.length_c   1.000
_cell.angle_alpha   90.00
_cell.angle_beta   90.00
_cell.angle_gamma   90.00
#
_symmetry.space_group_name_H-M   'P 1'
#
loop_
_entity.id
_entity.type
_entity.pdbx_description
1 polymer ?
#
loop_
_entity_poly.entity_id
_entity_poly.type
_entity_poly.pdbx_seq_one_letter_code
_entity_poly.pdbx_strand_id
1 'polypeptide(L)'
;MAFRHFGSVVPKTIAKRILNIEYMADRIDFIRGGSFDTLARFAGDPDTVFFIQFRADFEVFRQPCTTKGKQLMRYVLCSLERQHSQQDSWHATESTIEHILPDSLDEAWSETFSEEEHARYVDRLGNYALLEQGKNKDLGQKPFTVKKAIFGISQYGLTRDVAACDEWSKDNIAQRQRKLARLALTVWRLP
;
A
#
# COMPACT_ATOMS: atom_id res chain seq x y z
N MET A 1 6.62 16.66 -32.72
CA MET A 1 7.19 15.75 -31.69
C MET A 1 6.04 15.16 -30.92
N ALA A 2 5.75 13.86 -31.12
CA ALA A 2 4.60 13.19 -30.54
C ALA A 2 4.92 12.71 -29.12
N PHE A 3 4.19 13.23 -28.13
CA PHE A 3 4.14 12.66 -26.79
C PHE A 3 3.43 11.31 -26.85
N ARG A 4 4.18 10.21 -26.75
CA ARG A 4 3.59 8.88 -26.61
C ARG A 4 3.03 8.72 -25.19
N HIS A 5 1.71 8.83 -25.08
CA HIS A 5 0.94 8.33 -23.95
C HIS A 5 1.09 6.80 -23.89
N PHE A 6 1.98 6.30 -23.03
CA PHE A 6 1.94 4.90 -22.61
C PHE A 6 1.16 4.83 -21.30
N GLY A 7 -0.17 4.76 -21.42
CA GLY A 7 -0.98 4.25 -20.32
C GLY A 7 -0.50 2.84 -20.02
N SER A 8 0.09 2.64 -18.85
CA SER A 8 0.46 1.31 -18.39
C SER A 8 -0.83 0.49 -18.31
N VAL A 9 -0.99 -0.45 -19.25
CA VAL A 9 -2.11 -1.38 -19.23
C VAL A 9 -1.99 -2.18 -17.95
N VAL A 10 -2.84 -1.85 -16.98
CA VAL A 10 -3.02 -2.65 -15.77
C VAL A 10 -3.36 -4.06 -16.22
N PRO A 11 -2.64 -5.11 -15.79
CA PRO A 11 -3.14 -6.46 -15.96
C PRO A 11 -4.54 -6.49 -15.33
N LYS A 12 -5.58 -6.68 -16.15
CA LYS A 12 -7.00 -6.53 -15.77
C LYS A 12 -7.34 -7.28 -14.46
N THR A 13 -6.58 -8.32 -14.13
CA THR A 13 -6.64 -9.13 -12.90
C THR A 13 -6.19 -8.44 -11.61
N ILE A 14 -5.29 -7.45 -11.67
CA ILE A 14 -4.77 -6.71 -10.50
C ILE A 14 -5.69 -5.52 -10.18
N ALA A 15 -6.14 -4.77 -11.19
CA ALA A 15 -7.26 -3.83 -11.04
C ALA A 15 -8.52 -4.55 -10.52
N LYS A 16 -8.86 -5.73 -11.05
CA LYS A 16 -9.99 -6.54 -10.54
C LYS A 16 -9.88 -6.89 -9.05
N ARG A 17 -8.67 -7.00 -8.49
CA ARG A 17 -8.43 -7.36 -7.08
C ARG A 17 -8.25 -6.17 -6.14
N ILE A 18 -7.69 -5.06 -6.62
CA ILE A 18 -7.52 -3.81 -5.86
C ILE A 18 -8.78 -2.93 -5.95
N LEU A 19 -9.46 -2.94 -7.10
CA LEU A 19 -10.60 -2.08 -7.43
C LEU A 19 -11.93 -2.82 -7.52
N ASN A 20 -11.98 -4.14 -7.26
CA ASN A 20 -13.18 -4.96 -7.36
C ASN A 20 -14.11 -4.53 -8.52
N ILE A 21 -13.75 -4.89 -9.76
CA ILE A 21 -14.56 -4.57 -10.94
C ILE A 21 -15.93 -5.28 -10.92
N GLU A 22 -16.15 -6.24 -10.02
CA GLU A 22 -17.50 -6.75 -9.70
C GLU A 22 -18.26 -5.80 -8.74
N TYR A 23 -17.58 -5.07 -7.86
CA TYR A 23 -18.19 -4.07 -6.95
C TYR A 23 -18.64 -2.78 -7.65
N MET A 24 -17.99 -2.40 -8.75
CA MET A 24 -18.41 -1.26 -9.58
C MET A 24 -19.52 -1.64 -10.57
N ALA A 25 -19.57 -2.90 -11.03
CA ALA A 25 -20.67 -3.40 -11.87
C ALA A 25 -21.95 -3.60 -11.05
N ASP A 26 -21.86 -4.19 -9.86
CA ASP A 26 -23.03 -4.41 -8.99
C ASP A 26 -23.55 -3.11 -8.33
N ARG A 27 -22.71 -2.09 -8.09
CA ARG A 27 -23.17 -0.79 -7.55
C ARG A 27 -23.94 0.06 -8.55
N ILE A 28 -23.69 -0.08 -9.86
CA ILE A 28 -24.49 0.63 -10.89
C ILE A 28 -25.94 0.11 -10.86
N ASP A 29 -26.15 -1.16 -10.54
CA ASP A 29 -27.49 -1.74 -10.38
C ASP A 29 -28.09 -1.46 -8.98
N PHE A 30 -27.28 -1.36 -7.92
CA PHE A 30 -27.74 -0.96 -6.58
C PHE A 30 -28.17 0.52 -6.48
N ILE A 31 -27.52 1.42 -7.22
CA ILE A 31 -27.88 2.86 -7.27
C ILE A 31 -29.30 3.07 -7.84
N ARG A 32 -29.88 2.08 -8.53
CA ARG A 32 -31.27 2.13 -9.03
C ARG A 32 -32.34 1.80 -7.97
N GLY A 33 -31.98 1.43 -6.74
CA GLY A 33 -32.98 1.18 -5.70
C GLY A 33 -32.43 1.03 -4.28
N GLY A 34 -32.31 2.13 -3.53
CA GLY A 34 -32.06 2.05 -2.07
C GLY A 34 -31.67 3.38 -1.42
N SER A 35 -32.38 3.74 -0.34
CA SER A 35 -32.44 5.06 0.30
C SER A 35 -31.15 5.52 1.02
N PHE A 36 -30.86 6.82 0.90
CA PHE A 36 -29.71 7.57 1.45
C PHE A 36 -30.01 8.12 2.85
N ASP A 37 -29.10 8.01 3.82
CA ASP A 37 -29.19 8.91 4.99
C ASP A 37 -27.88 9.33 5.69
N THR A 38 -26.73 9.23 5.00
CA THR A 38 -25.50 9.87 5.53
C THR A 38 -24.55 10.40 4.45
N LEU A 39 -24.77 10.02 3.18
CA LEU A 39 -24.04 10.53 2.00
C LEU A 39 -24.70 11.77 1.37
N ALA A 40 -25.91 12.15 1.79
CA ALA A 40 -26.80 13.08 1.08
C ALA A 40 -26.26 14.51 0.88
N ARG A 41 -25.19 14.92 1.57
CA ARG A 41 -24.58 16.26 1.40
C ARG A 41 -23.47 16.32 0.34
N PHE A 42 -22.93 15.17 -0.07
CA PHE A 42 -21.94 15.04 -1.15
C PHE A 42 -22.42 14.12 -2.29
N ALA A 43 -23.64 13.59 -2.20
CA ALA A 43 -24.23 12.57 -3.09
C ALA A 43 -24.56 13.02 -4.53
N GLY A 44 -24.08 14.18 -4.99
CA GLY A 44 -24.33 14.64 -6.35
C GLY A 44 -23.29 14.18 -7.37
N ASP A 45 -22.08 13.84 -6.92
CA ASP A 45 -20.93 13.54 -7.78
C ASP A 45 -20.37 12.13 -7.51
N PRO A 46 -20.55 11.18 -8.46
CA PRO A 46 -20.00 9.83 -8.36
C PRO A 46 -18.48 9.79 -8.12
N ASP A 47 -17.73 10.76 -8.63
CA ASP A 47 -16.27 10.79 -8.50
C ASP A 47 -15.89 11.06 -7.04
N THR A 48 -16.53 12.04 -6.42
CA THR A 48 -16.35 12.36 -4.99
C THR A 48 -16.64 11.15 -4.09
N VAL A 49 -17.72 10.40 -4.36
CA VAL A 49 -18.06 9.20 -3.58
C VAL A 49 -17.02 8.09 -3.76
N PHE A 50 -16.54 7.89 -4.99
CA PHE A 50 -15.47 6.94 -5.25
C PHE A 50 -14.19 7.31 -4.50
N PHE A 51 -13.74 8.56 -4.56
CA PHE A 51 -12.51 9.00 -3.90
C PHE A 51 -12.55 8.78 -2.39
N ILE A 52 -13.68 9.09 -1.75
CA ILE A 52 -13.87 8.88 -0.32
C ILE A 52 -13.78 7.39 0.02
N GLN A 53 -14.49 6.53 -0.73
CA GLN A 53 -14.51 5.09 -0.46
C GLN A 53 -13.15 4.45 -0.75
N PHE A 54 -12.55 4.73 -1.90
CA PHE A 54 -11.24 4.22 -2.27
C PHE A 54 -10.19 4.57 -1.21
N ARG A 55 -10.17 5.83 -0.76
CA ARG A 55 -9.26 6.26 0.30
C ARG A 55 -9.51 5.49 1.59
N ALA A 56 -10.77 5.38 2.03
CA ALA A 56 -11.12 4.67 3.26
C ALA A 56 -10.69 3.19 3.21
N ASP A 57 -10.97 2.51 2.10
CA ASP A 57 -10.58 1.13 1.87
C ASP A 57 -9.06 0.97 1.88
N PHE A 58 -8.34 1.87 1.23
CA PHE A 58 -6.87 1.86 1.19
C PHE A 58 -6.25 2.12 2.58
N GLU A 59 -6.84 3.01 3.38
CA GLU A 59 -6.41 3.27 4.76
C GLU A 59 -6.51 2.01 5.64
N VAL A 60 -7.40 1.08 5.33
CA VAL A 60 -7.56 -0.19 6.05
C VAL A 60 -7.02 -1.43 5.35
N PHE A 61 -6.56 -1.27 4.11
CA PHE A 61 -6.12 -2.36 3.26
C PHE A 61 -5.02 -3.21 3.90
N ARG A 62 -5.18 -4.52 3.77
CA ARG A 62 -4.25 -5.54 4.27
C ARG A 62 -4.18 -6.70 3.28
N GLN A 63 -3.01 -7.31 3.16
CA GLN A 63 -2.80 -8.43 2.26
C GLN A 63 -1.72 -9.36 2.81
N PRO A 64 -2.10 -10.58 3.25
CA PRO A 64 -1.13 -11.56 3.70
C PRO A 64 -0.08 -11.89 2.66
N CYS A 65 1.15 -12.13 3.12
CA CYS A 65 2.36 -12.28 2.30
C CYS A 65 2.49 -13.67 1.61
N THR A 66 1.38 -14.20 1.10
CA THR A 66 1.35 -15.38 0.21
C THR A 66 2.06 -15.08 -1.11
N THR A 67 2.38 -16.08 -1.94
CA THR A 67 3.00 -15.86 -3.27
C THR A 67 2.23 -14.84 -4.12
N LYS A 68 0.90 -14.96 -4.19
CA LYS A 68 0.04 -14.01 -4.92
C LYS A 68 -0.05 -12.66 -4.20
N GLY A 69 -0.05 -12.67 -2.86
CA GLY A 69 -0.05 -11.44 -2.05
C GLY A 69 1.22 -10.61 -2.25
N LYS A 70 2.40 -11.25 -2.23
CA LYS A 70 3.69 -10.62 -2.54
C LYS A 70 3.71 -9.98 -3.93
N GLN A 71 3.18 -10.65 -4.94
CA GLN A 71 3.07 -10.08 -6.29
C GLN A 71 2.19 -8.82 -6.30
N LEU A 72 1.04 -8.87 -5.61
CA LEU A 72 0.13 -7.75 -5.50
C LEU A 72 0.78 -6.56 -4.77
N MET A 73 1.41 -6.82 -3.63
CA MET A 73 2.06 -5.79 -2.81
C MET A 73 3.23 -5.16 -3.56
N ARG A 74 4.03 -5.94 -4.31
CA ARG A 74 5.10 -5.42 -5.16
C ARG A 74 4.54 -4.48 -6.21
N TYR A 75 3.47 -4.89 -6.89
CA TYR A 75 2.82 -4.06 -7.89
C TYR A 75 2.31 -2.73 -7.30
N VAL A 76 1.57 -2.79 -6.18
CA VAL A 76 1.02 -1.62 -5.49
C VAL A 76 2.15 -0.67 -5.09
N LEU A 77 3.13 -1.17 -4.33
CA LEU A 77 4.23 -0.35 -3.85
C LEU A 77 5.09 0.21 -4.98
N CYS A 78 5.36 -0.55 -6.06
CA CYS A 78 6.09 -0.01 -7.20
C CYS A 78 5.31 1.11 -7.89
N SER A 79 3.99 1.00 -7.97
CA SER A 79 3.15 2.04 -8.56
C SER A 79 3.17 3.32 -7.73
N LEU A 80 3.14 3.19 -6.40
CA LEU A 80 3.30 4.30 -5.48
C LEU A 80 4.70 4.90 -5.55
N GLU A 81 5.74 4.06 -5.62
CA GLU A 81 7.14 4.50 -5.69
C GLU A 81 7.43 5.29 -6.96
N ARG A 82 6.89 4.87 -8.12
CA ARG A 82 6.98 5.64 -9.38
C ARG A 82 6.39 7.04 -9.21
N GLN A 83 5.21 7.12 -8.62
CA GLN A 83 4.55 8.40 -8.37
C GLN A 83 5.29 9.26 -7.33
N HIS A 84 5.88 8.63 -6.31
CA HIS A 84 6.64 9.32 -5.27
C HIS A 84 7.96 9.90 -5.82
N SER A 85 8.70 9.10 -6.58
CA SER A 85 10.00 9.47 -7.14
C SER A 85 9.90 10.26 -8.46
N GLN A 86 8.73 10.27 -9.11
CA GLN A 86 8.52 10.78 -10.47
C GLN A 86 9.45 10.11 -11.50
N GLN A 87 9.74 8.81 -11.30
CA GLN A 87 10.61 8.00 -12.15
C GLN A 87 9.88 6.74 -12.60
N ASP A 88 9.95 6.42 -13.90
CA ASP A 88 9.27 5.26 -14.49
C ASP A 88 10.06 3.95 -14.41
N SER A 89 11.32 3.99 -13.99
CA SER A 89 12.25 2.83 -14.00
C SER A 89 11.99 1.78 -12.91
N TRP A 90 11.00 1.98 -12.03
CA TRP A 90 10.73 1.02 -10.96
C TRP A 90 9.87 -0.13 -11.45
N HIS A 91 10.51 -1.26 -11.70
CA HIS A 91 9.87 -2.48 -12.15
C HIS A 91 9.67 -3.48 -11.03
N ALA A 92 8.47 -4.06 -11.00
CA ALA A 92 8.06 -5.01 -9.96
C ALA A 92 8.86 -6.31 -10.00
N THR A 93 9.73 -6.58 -10.98
CA THR A 93 10.55 -7.80 -11.11
C THR A 93 11.87 -7.74 -10.34
N GLU A 94 12.39 -6.53 -10.09
CA GLU A 94 13.73 -6.32 -9.50
C GLU A 94 13.69 -5.99 -8.00
N SER A 95 12.52 -5.63 -7.48
CA SER A 95 12.30 -5.29 -6.08
C SER A 95 11.89 -6.50 -5.24
N THR A 96 12.34 -6.65 -4.01
CA THR A 96 11.70 -7.53 -3.02
C THR A 96 10.75 -6.74 -2.12
N ILE A 97 9.91 -7.43 -1.36
CA ILE A 97 9.17 -6.82 -0.25
C ILE A 97 9.85 -7.24 1.03
N GLU A 98 10.07 -6.26 1.90
CA GLU A 98 10.40 -6.48 3.29
C GLU A 98 9.21 -6.17 4.18
N HIS A 99 9.01 -7.00 5.21
CA HIS A 99 8.12 -6.72 6.31
C HIS A 99 8.87 -5.94 7.39
N ILE A 100 8.42 -4.74 7.70
CA ILE A 100 9.12 -3.92 8.71
C ILE A 100 8.88 -4.53 10.10
N LEU A 101 7.60 -4.65 10.53
CA LEU A 101 7.16 -5.57 11.58
C LEU A 101 7.10 -6.98 10.97
N PRO A 102 7.89 -7.95 11.46
CA PRO A 102 7.96 -9.27 10.84
C PRO A 102 6.69 -10.11 11.00
N ASP A 103 6.54 -11.15 10.17
CA ASP A 103 5.39 -12.08 10.17
C ASP A 103 5.22 -12.87 11.47
N SER A 104 6.27 -12.97 12.29
CA SER A 104 6.26 -13.60 13.61
C SER A 104 6.68 -12.58 14.65
N LEU A 105 6.09 -12.66 15.84
CA LEU A 105 6.47 -11.82 16.96
C LEU A 105 7.54 -12.55 17.79
N ASP A 106 8.78 -12.04 17.78
CA ASP A 106 9.84 -12.51 18.67
C ASP A 106 9.90 -11.66 19.95
N GLU A 107 10.84 -11.95 20.84
CA GLU A 107 11.01 -11.23 22.10
C GLU A 107 11.22 -9.72 21.88
N ALA A 108 12.04 -9.34 20.89
CA ALA A 108 12.35 -7.95 20.63
C ALA A 108 11.14 -7.16 20.09
N TRP A 109 10.35 -7.75 19.20
CA TRP A 109 9.13 -7.11 18.69
C TRP A 109 7.97 -7.15 19.67
N SER A 110 7.94 -8.12 20.58
CA SER A 110 6.93 -8.24 21.64
C SER A 110 7.00 -7.10 22.66
N GLU A 111 8.15 -6.42 22.79
CA GLU A 111 8.27 -5.21 23.61
C GLU A 111 7.46 -4.03 23.04
N THR A 112 7.19 -4.03 21.73
CA THR A 112 6.53 -2.91 21.03
C THR A 112 5.11 -3.25 20.57
N PHE A 113 4.80 -4.52 20.31
CA PHE A 113 3.49 -4.98 19.83
C PHE A 113 2.96 -6.11 20.70
N SER A 114 1.69 -6.05 21.08
CA SER A 114 0.98 -7.23 21.59
C SER A 114 0.64 -8.20 20.44
N GLU A 115 0.24 -9.44 20.76
CA GLU A 115 -0.23 -10.38 19.74
C GLU A 115 -1.46 -9.86 18.98
N GLU A 116 -2.40 -9.20 19.67
CA GLU A 116 -3.58 -8.61 19.05
C GLU A 116 -3.23 -7.46 18.10
N GLU A 117 -2.23 -6.67 18.46
CA GLU A 117 -1.72 -5.58 17.61
C GLU A 117 -0.98 -6.14 16.40
N HIS A 118 -0.10 -7.11 16.61
CA HIS A 118 0.60 -7.82 15.54
C HIS A 118 -0.39 -8.36 14.49
N ALA A 119 -1.40 -9.13 14.93
CA ALA A 119 -2.43 -9.67 14.06
C ALA A 119 -3.24 -8.60 13.30
N ARG A 120 -3.33 -7.37 13.83
CA ARG A 120 -4.01 -6.24 13.18
C ARG A 120 -3.14 -5.48 12.19
N TYR A 121 -1.82 -5.44 12.39
CA TYR A 121 -0.93 -4.52 11.68
C TYR A 121 0.09 -5.19 10.76
N VAL A 122 0.43 -6.47 10.98
CA VAL A 122 1.49 -7.16 10.23
C VAL A 122 1.25 -7.16 8.70
N ASP A 123 0.01 -7.38 8.28
CA ASP A 123 -0.36 -7.46 6.87
C ASP A 123 -0.82 -6.12 6.26
N ARG A 124 -0.70 -5.00 6.98
CA ARG A 124 -1.04 -3.68 6.46
C ARG A 124 -0.05 -3.28 5.37
N LEU A 125 -0.53 -2.64 4.30
CA LEU A 125 0.36 -2.09 3.26
C LEU A 125 1.43 -1.14 3.82
N GLY A 126 1.08 -0.34 4.82
CA GLY A 126 2.00 0.55 5.51
C GLY A 126 3.16 -0.18 6.19
N ASN A 127 3.02 -1.47 6.48
CA ASN A 127 4.09 -2.29 7.06
C ASN A 127 5.04 -2.92 6.03
N TYR A 128 4.74 -2.79 4.73
CA TYR A 128 5.59 -3.29 3.66
C TYR A 128 6.52 -2.19 3.13
N ALA A 129 7.76 -2.58 2.85
CA ALA A 129 8.76 -1.75 2.18
C ALA A 129 9.27 -2.46 0.91
N LEU A 130 9.50 -1.69 -0.16
CA LEU A 130 10.29 -2.20 -1.27
C LEU A 130 11.75 -2.22 -0.87
N LEU A 131 12.46 -3.30 -1.21
CA LEU A 131 13.89 -3.38 -0.90
C LEU A 131 14.64 -4.20 -1.95
N GLU A 132 15.90 -3.82 -2.16
CA GLU A 132 16.82 -4.52 -3.06
C GLU A 132 17.09 -5.94 -2.53
N GLN A 133 17.11 -6.94 -3.41
CA GLN A 133 17.23 -8.35 -3.00
C GLN A 133 18.45 -8.60 -2.12
N GLY A 134 19.59 -7.98 -2.43
CA GLY A 134 20.81 -8.09 -1.63
C GLY A 134 20.70 -7.48 -0.23
N LYS A 135 19.93 -6.40 -0.06
CA LYS A 135 19.72 -5.75 1.23
C LYS A 135 18.69 -6.49 2.09
N ASN A 136 17.73 -7.17 1.46
CA ASN A 136 16.65 -7.87 2.17
C ASN A 136 17.08 -9.21 2.77
N LYS A 137 18.02 -9.90 2.11
CA LYS A 137 18.40 -11.29 2.45
C LYS A 137 18.69 -11.53 3.93
N ASP A 138 19.31 -10.55 4.60
CA ASP A 138 19.78 -10.69 5.97
C ASP A 138 18.99 -9.84 6.98
N LEU A 139 17.90 -9.16 6.59
CA LEU A 139 17.12 -8.32 7.50
C LEU A 139 16.15 -9.12 8.35
N GLY A 140 15.24 -9.88 7.73
CA GLY A 140 14.37 -10.85 8.42
C GLY A 140 13.72 -10.31 9.69
N GLN A 141 13.99 -10.95 10.83
CA GLN A 141 13.40 -10.61 12.14
C GLN A 141 14.14 -9.48 12.88
N LYS A 142 15.20 -8.90 12.29
CA LYS A 142 16.04 -7.93 13.02
C LYS A 142 15.22 -6.75 13.57
N PRO A 143 15.60 -6.18 14.73
CA PRO A 143 14.94 -5.02 15.30
C PRO A 143 14.90 -3.85 14.33
N PHE A 144 13.90 -2.98 14.51
CA PHE A 144 13.72 -1.81 13.64
C PHE A 144 14.98 -0.92 13.56
N THR A 145 15.73 -0.76 14.64
CA THR A 145 16.97 0.04 14.67
C THR A 145 17.99 -0.45 13.63
N VAL A 146 18.08 -1.76 13.40
CA VAL A 146 18.96 -2.34 12.38
C VAL A 146 18.35 -2.16 10.98
N LYS A 147 17.04 -2.41 10.83
CA LYS A 147 16.32 -2.22 9.55
C LYS A 147 16.42 -0.76 9.07
N LYS A 148 16.25 0.20 9.98
CA LYS A 148 16.29 1.66 9.75
C LYS A 148 17.56 2.09 9.03
N ALA A 149 18.73 1.61 9.48
CA ALA A 149 20.01 1.94 8.85
C ALA A 149 20.08 1.48 7.38
N ILE A 150 19.58 0.27 7.10
CA ILE A 150 19.53 -0.27 5.72
C ILE A 150 18.49 0.45 4.86
N PHE A 151 17.34 0.80 5.43
CA PHE A 151 16.31 1.56 4.73
C PHE A 151 16.79 2.95 4.32
N GLY A 152 17.60 3.62 5.16
CA GLY A 152 18.15 4.95 4.85
C GLY A 152 19.02 4.98 3.60
N ILE A 153 19.67 3.86 3.25
CA ILE A 153 20.49 3.72 2.05
C ILE A 153 19.76 3.02 0.89
N SER A 154 18.47 2.73 1.01
CA SER A 154 17.70 2.09 -0.07
C SER A 154 17.55 3.03 -1.26
N GLN A 155 17.53 2.46 -2.47
CA GLN A 155 17.23 3.20 -3.69
C GLN A 155 15.76 3.69 -3.74
N TYR A 156 14.85 3.02 -3.02
CA TYR A 156 13.43 3.37 -2.99
C TYR A 156 13.15 4.51 -2.01
N GLY A 157 12.59 5.60 -2.51
CA GLY A 157 12.27 6.79 -1.72
C GLY A 157 11.25 6.52 -0.63
N LEU A 158 10.17 5.79 -0.92
CA LEU A 158 9.18 5.46 0.10
C LEU A 158 9.78 4.61 1.22
N THR A 159 10.80 3.80 0.92
CA THR A 159 11.53 3.03 1.94
C THR A 159 12.45 3.94 2.75
N ARG A 160 13.13 4.91 2.14
CA ARG A 160 13.91 5.91 2.89
C ARG A 160 13.04 6.74 3.84
N ASP A 161 11.79 7.04 3.48
CA ASP A 161 10.86 7.73 4.38
C ASP A 161 10.57 6.95 5.67
N VAL A 162 10.60 5.61 5.61
CA VAL A 162 10.48 4.76 6.81
C VAL A 162 11.68 4.98 7.73
N ALA A 163 12.87 5.18 7.17
CA ALA A 163 14.09 5.41 7.93
C ALA A 163 14.09 6.75 8.69
N ALA A 164 13.15 7.66 8.40
CA ALA A 164 12.97 8.90 9.15
C ALA A 164 12.18 8.71 10.46
N CYS A 165 11.53 7.56 10.66
CA CYS A 165 10.86 7.23 11.92
C CYS A 165 11.90 6.83 12.99
N ASP A 166 11.70 7.27 14.23
CA ASP A 166 12.56 6.90 15.35
C ASP A 166 12.33 5.46 15.81
N GLU A 167 11.08 5.03 15.79
CA GLU A 167 10.62 3.69 16.13
C GLU A 167 9.62 3.17 15.10
N TRP A 168 9.32 1.87 15.15
CA TRP A 168 8.28 1.29 14.34
C TRP A 168 7.16 0.74 15.21
N SER A 169 6.05 1.47 15.24
CA SER A 169 4.89 1.19 16.09
C SER A 169 3.61 1.12 15.24
N LYS A 170 2.51 0.65 15.85
CA LYS A 170 1.18 0.63 15.20
C LYS A 170 0.75 1.99 14.64
N ASP A 171 1.12 3.08 15.33
CA ASP A 171 0.77 4.44 14.93
C ASP A 171 1.59 4.88 13.71
N ASN A 172 2.86 4.51 13.63
CA ASN A 172 3.70 4.76 12.46
C ASN A 172 3.23 3.95 11.25
N ILE A 173 2.82 2.69 11.43
CA ILE A 173 2.20 1.88 10.36
C ILE A 173 0.92 2.55 9.85
N ALA A 174 0.03 2.95 10.76
CA ALA A 174 -1.23 3.61 10.39
C ALA A 174 -0.99 4.95 9.70
N GLN A 175 -0.06 5.77 10.21
CA GLN A 175 0.29 7.06 9.63
C GLN A 175 0.86 6.89 8.23
N ARG A 176 1.79 5.95 8.05
CA ARG A 176 2.34 5.61 6.73
C ARG A 176 1.26 5.14 5.77
N GLN A 177 0.37 4.25 6.20
CA GLN A 177 -0.72 3.78 5.35
C GLN A 177 -1.63 4.91 4.88
N ARG A 178 -1.96 5.89 5.74
CA ARG A 178 -2.71 7.09 5.34
C ARG A 178 -1.96 7.94 4.31
N LYS A 179 -0.63 8.08 4.43
CA LYS A 179 0.20 8.76 3.43
C LYS A 179 0.14 8.02 2.08
N LEU A 180 0.28 6.69 2.10
CA LEU A 180 0.19 5.85 0.91
C LEU A 180 -1.21 5.91 0.28
N ALA A 181 -2.28 5.98 1.07
CA ALA A 181 -3.65 6.15 0.57
C ALA A 181 -3.84 7.47 -0.20
N ARG A 182 -3.25 8.56 0.30
CA ARG A 182 -3.29 9.85 -0.42
C ARG A 182 -2.50 9.79 -1.72
N LEU A 183 -1.35 9.15 -1.71
CA LEU A 183 -0.54 8.94 -2.90
C LEU A 183 -1.29 8.06 -3.92
N ALA A 184 -1.98 7.01 -3.47
CA ALA A 184 -2.76 6.12 -4.30
C ALA A 184 -3.85 6.84 -5.11
N LEU A 185 -4.51 7.86 -4.53
CA LEU A 185 -5.50 8.70 -5.23
C LEU A 185 -4.90 9.43 -6.45
N THR A 186 -3.59 9.69 -6.42
CA THR A 186 -2.90 10.36 -7.54
C THR A 186 -2.47 9.38 -8.63
N VAL A 187 -2.26 8.10 -8.28
CA VAL A 187 -1.85 7.02 -9.19
C VAL A 187 -3.06 6.46 -9.94
N TRP A 188 -4.13 6.13 -9.22
CA TRP A 188 -5.32 5.49 -9.77
C TRP A 188 -6.47 6.48 -9.74
N ARG A 189 -6.47 7.39 -10.71
CA ARG A 189 -7.58 8.31 -10.95
C ARG A 189 -8.65 7.60 -11.79
N LEU A 190 -9.92 7.90 -11.54
CA LEU A 190 -10.95 7.59 -12.51
C LEU A 190 -10.74 8.45 -13.78
N PRO A 191 -11.04 7.92 -14.97
CA PRO A 191 -10.98 8.67 -16.23
C PRO A 191 -11.91 9.88 -16.23
#